data_AF-A0AAU5AER6-F1
#
_entry.id   AF-A0AAU5AER6-F1
#
_cell.length_a   1.000
_cell.length_b   1.000
_cell.length_c   1.000
_cell.angle_alpha   90.00
_cell.angle_beta   90.00
_cell.angle_gamma   90.00
#
_symmetry.space_group_name_H-M   'P 1'
#
loop_
_entity.id
_entity.type
_entity.pdbx_description
1 polymer ?
#
loop_
_entity_poly.entity_id
_entity_poly.type
_entity_poly.pdbx_seq_one_letter_code
_entity_poly.pdbx_strand_id
1 'polypeptide(L)'
;MESDDAAILIGVSQYRDPSLLDVPAARNSLHAMHRLLTSPELCGWSEDQVHVLEDPAGATDLALELHRLAEETTGTLLIYFVGHGVVSKSGALCLAAGDTQLRYPDLTGLEYDKVRSALLDSPAQVKLVILDCCYSGRIIHGLAGAGESQLVDSTDVRGVYTLTAADQVAHVPPRDETASTSFTQVLCDVVRSGIPGAPPTLALTDIYPKLKSTLKARGLPEPNHRVTDTVESYSFSRNVAYAGSTGFRLLPQEHVDHFLRILAAQPRHDLTTQSIEKLEDWPGVYLLHRESSDAPEILYAATGGRSIAVRLGRHLRKINGRCYIDARDLSFSYLKLDDDLSVLSPELLVHQHLHAQGCPPLWNNTGFGNNDAGRMRDSLQRSGDHFDVLHPIDLSWLVRFDAPALKVTAHEMAAQLRAQLPYAFRIERREAELDKVGITLPESSLCADRAFRLLAAALGDSWQISALVGQVLMYREHDKRYPNAIRYYAGTRTITEMPEVCKTVGLPDEG
;
A
#
# COMPACT_ATOMS: atom_id res chain seq x y z
N MET A 1 9.50 12.22 -29.48
CA MET A 1 10.22 12.45 -28.22
C MET A 1 10.76 11.07 -27.87
N GLU A 2 12.07 10.86 -28.02
CA GLU A 2 12.71 9.66 -27.46
C GLU A 2 12.36 9.59 -25.97
N SER A 3 12.04 8.40 -25.46
CA SER A 3 11.67 8.27 -24.07
C SER A 3 12.95 8.34 -23.22
N ASP A 4 12.97 9.24 -22.23
CA ASP A 4 14.05 9.36 -21.24
C ASP A 4 13.90 8.27 -20.17
N ASP A 5 13.75 7.02 -20.61
CA ASP A 5 13.72 5.82 -19.77
C ASP A 5 15.15 5.30 -19.57
N ALA A 6 15.50 4.86 -18.36
CA ALA A 6 16.78 4.21 -18.06
C ALA A 6 16.61 2.95 -17.20
N ALA A 7 17.29 1.88 -17.59
CA ALA A 7 17.37 0.63 -16.85
C ALA A 7 18.82 0.41 -16.43
N ILE A 8 19.05 0.37 -15.12
CA ILE A 8 20.36 0.13 -14.53
C ILE A 8 20.40 -1.31 -14.04
N LEU A 9 21.16 -2.15 -14.72
CA LEU A 9 21.29 -3.57 -14.42
C LEU A 9 22.64 -3.83 -13.75
N ILE A 10 22.61 -4.29 -12.51
CA ILE A 10 23.80 -4.53 -11.69
C ILE A 10 23.90 -6.02 -11.42
N GLY A 11 25.01 -6.64 -11.80
CA GLY A 11 25.27 -8.05 -11.52
C GLY A 11 26.65 -8.24 -10.92
N VAL A 12 26.70 -8.86 -9.74
CA VAL A 12 27.96 -9.13 -9.03
C VAL A 12 28.12 -10.64 -8.87
N SER A 13 29.00 -11.20 -9.69
CA SER A 13 29.30 -12.62 -9.78
C SER A 13 30.60 -13.01 -9.06
N GLN A 14 31.51 -12.06 -8.84
CA GLN A 14 32.81 -12.30 -8.23
C GLN A 14 33.04 -11.41 -6.99
N TYR A 15 33.62 -11.98 -5.94
CA TYR A 15 33.90 -11.26 -4.70
C TYR A 15 35.36 -11.48 -4.24
N ARG A 16 35.99 -10.41 -3.73
CA ARG A 16 37.35 -10.46 -3.19
C ARG A 16 37.42 -11.07 -1.79
N ASP A 17 36.38 -10.87 -0.98
CA ASP A 17 36.29 -11.50 0.34
C ASP A 17 35.90 -12.97 0.16
N PRO A 18 36.76 -13.94 0.53
CA PRO A 18 36.47 -15.36 0.35
C PRO A 18 35.27 -15.87 1.17
N SER A 19 34.77 -15.05 2.10
CA SER A 19 33.55 -15.34 2.87
C SER A 19 32.27 -15.09 2.07
N LEU A 20 32.35 -14.31 0.98
CA LEU A 20 31.31 -14.13 -0.01
C LEU A 20 31.63 -15.05 -1.18
N LEU A 21 30.87 -16.15 -1.30
CA LEU A 21 31.09 -17.09 -2.39
C LEU A 21 30.70 -16.45 -3.73
N ASP A 22 31.51 -16.68 -4.76
CA ASP A 22 31.17 -16.27 -6.12
C ASP A 22 29.81 -16.84 -6.56
N VAL A 23 29.07 -16.04 -7.33
CA VAL A 23 27.76 -16.39 -7.87
C VAL A 23 27.80 -16.25 -9.40
N PRO A 24 28.41 -17.21 -10.13
CA PRO A 24 28.48 -17.15 -11.59
C PRO A 24 27.11 -16.96 -12.26
N ALA A 25 26.06 -17.52 -11.66
CA ALA A 25 24.68 -17.36 -12.11
C ALA A 25 24.20 -15.89 -12.13
N ALA A 26 24.80 -14.98 -11.34
CA ALA A 26 24.47 -13.56 -11.34
C ALA A 26 24.84 -12.89 -12.67
N ARG A 27 25.98 -13.26 -13.27
CA ARG A 27 26.36 -12.80 -14.63
C ARG A 27 25.35 -13.27 -15.67
N ASN A 28 24.96 -14.55 -15.60
CA ASN A 28 23.97 -15.12 -16.52
C ASN A 28 22.60 -14.43 -16.39
N SER A 29 22.16 -14.16 -15.15
CA SER A 29 20.93 -13.43 -14.85
C SER A 29 20.97 -11.99 -15.35
N LEU A 30 22.10 -11.29 -15.15
CA LEU A 30 22.33 -9.94 -15.66
C LEU A 30 22.13 -9.89 -17.18
N HIS A 31 22.79 -10.78 -17.91
CA HIS A 31 22.66 -10.84 -19.37
C HIS A 31 21.28 -11.34 -19.82
N ALA A 32 20.62 -12.21 -19.03
CA ALA A 32 19.26 -12.65 -19.32
C ALA A 32 18.25 -11.52 -19.19
N MET A 33 18.41 -10.65 -18.17
CA MET A 33 17.59 -9.47 -17.96
C MET A 33 17.85 -8.42 -19.05
N HIS A 34 19.11 -8.16 -19.40
CA HIS A 34 19.47 -7.27 -20.52
C HIS A 34 18.76 -7.70 -21.81
N ARG A 35 18.90 -8.98 -22.20
CA ARG A 35 18.20 -9.54 -23.39
C ARG A 35 16.68 -9.48 -23.29
N LEU A 36 16.12 -9.57 -22.09
CA LEU A 36 14.68 -9.47 -21.89
C LEU A 36 14.19 -8.04 -22.17
N LEU A 37 14.89 -7.05 -21.61
CA LEU A 37 14.55 -5.64 -21.72
C LEU A 37 14.74 -5.10 -23.14
N THR A 38 15.84 -5.46 -23.80
CA THR A 38 16.15 -4.98 -25.16
C THR A 38 15.39 -5.72 -26.26
N SER A 39 14.67 -6.80 -25.93
CA SER A 39 13.88 -7.55 -26.91
C SER A 39 12.71 -6.70 -27.43
N PRO A 40 12.66 -6.39 -28.76
CA PRO A 40 11.58 -5.58 -29.35
C PRO A 40 10.20 -6.23 -29.27
N GLU A 41 10.16 -7.55 -29.14
CA GLU A 41 8.93 -8.35 -29.02
C GLU A 41 8.40 -8.36 -27.58
N LEU A 42 9.21 -7.99 -26.59
CA LEU A 42 8.88 -7.99 -25.16
C LEU A 42 8.82 -6.57 -24.61
N CYS A 43 9.92 -6.06 -24.03
CA CYS A 43 9.94 -4.75 -23.37
C CYS A 43 10.38 -3.61 -24.29
N GLY A 44 11.19 -3.90 -25.32
CA GLY A 44 11.52 -2.96 -26.40
C GLY A 44 12.38 -1.75 -26.01
N TRP A 45 13.18 -1.87 -24.95
CA TRP A 45 14.15 -0.84 -24.58
C TRP A 45 15.27 -0.77 -25.63
N SER A 46 15.72 0.44 -25.95
CA SER A 46 16.91 0.60 -26.80
C SER A 46 18.18 0.29 -26.01
N GLU A 47 19.26 -0.09 -26.70
CA GLU A 47 20.54 -0.42 -26.06
C GLU A 47 21.10 0.74 -25.24
N ASP A 48 20.92 1.98 -25.71
CA ASP A 48 21.42 3.18 -25.02
C ASP A 48 20.66 3.49 -23.71
N GLN A 49 19.46 2.91 -23.52
CA GLN A 49 18.65 3.04 -22.31
C GLN A 49 18.97 1.99 -21.25
N VAL A 50 19.75 0.94 -21.58
CA VAL A 50 20.05 -0.17 -20.66
C VAL A 50 21.52 -0.14 -20.25
N HIS A 51 21.78 0.39 -19.05
CA HIS A 51 23.10 0.51 -18.47
C HIS A 51 23.48 -0.76 -17.70
N VAL A 52 24.45 -1.53 -18.22
CA VAL A 52 24.93 -2.77 -17.59
C VAL A 52 26.17 -2.50 -16.76
N LEU A 53 26.06 -2.71 -15.45
CA LEU A 53 27.13 -2.59 -14.45
C LEU A 53 27.51 -4.00 -13.98
N GLU A 54 28.42 -4.64 -14.72
CA GLU A 54 28.91 -6.00 -14.43
C GLU A 54 30.14 -5.98 -13.51
N ASP A 55 30.09 -6.78 -12.44
CA ASP A 55 31.13 -6.93 -11.42
C ASP A 55 31.74 -5.58 -10.94
N PRO A 56 30.91 -4.59 -10.54
CA PRO A 56 31.40 -3.30 -10.03
C PRO A 56 32.40 -3.51 -8.89
N ALA A 57 33.58 -2.88 -9.04
CA ALA A 57 34.70 -3.12 -8.14
C ALA A 57 34.40 -2.67 -6.71
N GLY A 58 33.71 -1.53 -6.52
CA GLY A 58 33.41 -1.00 -5.20
C GLY A 58 32.09 -0.23 -5.10
N ALA A 59 31.53 -0.23 -3.90
CA ALA A 59 30.19 0.29 -3.64
C ALA A 59 30.05 1.83 -3.82
N THR A 60 31.15 2.58 -3.65
CA THR A 60 31.11 4.04 -3.78
C THR A 60 30.92 4.47 -5.22
N ASP A 61 31.72 3.94 -6.14
CA ASP A 61 31.61 4.25 -7.57
C ASP A 61 30.26 3.77 -8.12
N LEU A 62 29.80 2.61 -7.66
CA LEU A 62 28.46 2.11 -8.00
C LEU A 62 27.35 3.06 -7.53
N ALA A 63 27.45 3.59 -6.29
CA ALA A 63 26.47 4.55 -5.78
C ALA A 63 26.48 5.85 -6.61
N LEU A 64 27.66 6.37 -6.95
CA LEU A 64 27.79 7.59 -7.75
C LEU A 64 27.16 7.42 -9.13
N GLU A 65 27.45 6.30 -9.81
CA GLU A 65 26.89 6.03 -11.13
C GLU A 65 25.38 5.83 -11.08
N LEU A 66 24.87 5.14 -10.05
CA LEU A 66 23.44 5.01 -9.80
C LEU A 66 22.74 6.36 -9.66
N HIS A 67 23.29 7.28 -8.85
CA HIS A 67 22.68 8.61 -8.65
C HIS A 67 22.75 9.45 -9.93
N ARG A 68 23.87 9.43 -10.64
CA ARG A 68 24.04 10.16 -11.89
C ARG A 68 22.98 9.74 -12.94
N LEU A 69 22.84 8.43 -13.15
CA LEU A 69 21.84 7.89 -14.08
C LEU A 69 20.40 8.18 -13.61
N ALA A 70 20.14 8.07 -12.31
CA ALA A 70 18.83 8.35 -11.73
C ALA A 70 18.42 9.82 -11.87
N GLU A 71 19.35 10.76 -11.70
CA GLU A 71 19.13 12.21 -11.87
C GLU A 71 18.79 12.59 -13.32
N GLU A 72 19.37 11.88 -14.29
CA GLU A 72 19.17 12.13 -15.73
C GLU A 72 17.85 11.53 -16.27
N THR A 73 17.19 10.64 -15.51
CA THR A 73 16.02 9.86 -15.97
C THR A 73 14.71 10.54 -15.60
N THR A 74 13.88 10.89 -16.59
CA THR A 74 12.56 11.53 -16.36
C THR A 74 11.36 10.63 -16.67
N GLY A 75 11.54 9.62 -17.53
CA GLY A 75 10.52 8.62 -17.86
C GLY A 75 10.45 7.52 -16.80
N THR A 76 10.93 6.34 -17.17
CA THR A 76 10.98 5.14 -16.31
C THR A 76 12.40 4.87 -15.85
N LEU A 77 12.59 4.80 -14.54
CA LEU A 77 13.83 4.33 -13.93
C LEU A 77 13.63 2.91 -13.39
N LEU A 78 14.33 1.93 -13.97
CA LEU A 78 14.38 0.56 -13.48
C LEU A 78 15.76 0.24 -12.91
N ILE A 79 15.82 -0.19 -11.65
CA ILE A 79 17.04 -0.73 -11.05
C ILE A 79 16.88 -2.24 -10.86
N TYR A 80 17.74 -3.02 -11.48
CA TYR A 80 17.82 -4.46 -11.28
C TYR A 80 19.16 -4.80 -10.62
N PHE A 81 19.12 -5.54 -9.51
CA PHE A 81 20.33 -6.02 -8.85
C PHE A 81 20.30 -7.54 -8.70
N VAL A 82 21.41 -8.20 -9.04
CA VAL A 82 21.61 -9.63 -8.80
C VAL A 82 22.99 -9.90 -8.17
N GLY A 83 23.00 -10.60 -7.04
CA GLY A 83 24.21 -10.83 -6.25
C GLY A 83 23.90 -11.08 -4.78
N HIS A 84 24.89 -10.87 -3.90
CA HIS A 84 24.70 -11.03 -2.45
C HIS A 84 24.03 -9.82 -1.82
N GLY A 85 22.98 -10.08 -1.05
CA GLY A 85 22.45 -9.16 -0.05
C GLY A 85 23.02 -9.51 1.32
N VAL A 86 23.58 -8.55 2.03
CA VAL A 86 24.15 -8.73 3.37
C VAL A 86 23.45 -7.77 4.33
N VAL A 87 22.96 -8.29 5.46
CA VAL A 87 22.43 -7.45 6.53
C VAL A 87 23.58 -7.06 7.46
N SER A 88 23.79 -5.77 7.64
CA SER A 88 24.79 -5.24 8.57
C SER A 88 24.38 -5.49 10.03
N LYS A 89 25.29 -5.21 10.97
CA LYS A 89 24.97 -5.32 12.41
C LYS A 89 23.92 -4.31 12.87
N SER A 90 23.75 -3.20 12.16
CA SER A 90 22.71 -2.20 12.43
C SER A 90 21.34 -2.61 11.89
N GLY A 91 21.25 -3.73 11.16
CA GLY A 91 20.02 -4.20 10.53
C GLY A 91 19.78 -3.62 9.13
N ALA A 92 20.71 -2.83 8.61
CA ALA A 92 20.61 -2.27 7.26
C ALA A 92 20.94 -3.32 6.19
N LEU A 93 20.14 -3.36 5.12
CA LEU A 93 20.44 -4.16 3.93
C LEU A 93 21.55 -3.49 3.12
N CYS A 94 22.60 -4.24 2.79
CA CYS A 94 23.70 -3.82 1.93
C CYS A 94 23.78 -4.75 0.72
N LEU A 95 23.79 -4.19 -0.48
CA LEU A 95 24.05 -4.88 -1.73
C LEU A 95 25.57 -4.99 -1.92
N ALA A 96 26.09 -6.21 -1.99
CA ALA A 96 27.53 -6.43 -2.05
C ALA A 96 28.09 -6.12 -3.44
N ALA A 97 29.15 -5.31 -3.50
CA ALA A 97 30.00 -5.09 -4.66
C ALA A 97 31.24 -6.01 -4.59
N GLY A 98 32.10 -5.99 -5.62
CA GLY A 98 33.23 -6.92 -5.74
C GLY A 98 34.25 -6.84 -4.59
N ASP A 99 34.46 -5.67 -3.98
CA ASP A 99 35.37 -5.46 -2.85
C ASP A 99 34.69 -5.44 -1.47
N THR A 100 33.38 -5.71 -1.41
CA THR A 100 32.64 -5.73 -0.15
C THR A 100 33.22 -6.77 0.81
N GLN A 101 33.45 -6.34 2.05
CA GLN A 101 33.92 -7.19 3.13
C GLN A 101 32.73 -7.62 3.99
N LEU A 102 32.51 -8.93 4.13
CA LEU A 102 31.38 -9.48 4.89
C LEU A 102 31.38 -9.03 6.36
N ARG A 103 32.57 -8.70 6.90
CA ARG A 103 32.73 -8.21 8.27
C ARG A 103 32.18 -6.79 8.48
N TYR A 104 32.19 -5.96 7.43
CA TYR A 104 31.82 -4.54 7.45
C TYR A 104 30.99 -4.16 6.21
N PRO A 105 29.83 -4.79 6.00
CA PRO A 105 29.03 -4.60 4.79
C PRO A 105 28.43 -3.19 4.69
N ASP A 106 28.21 -2.51 5.82
CA ASP A 106 27.79 -1.11 5.92
C ASP A 106 28.88 -0.12 5.48
N LEU A 107 30.16 -0.45 5.71
CA LEU A 107 31.29 0.40 5.32
C LEU A 107 31.76 0.18 3.88
N THR A 108 31.60 -1.04 3.37
CA THR A 108 32.22 -1.48 2.11
C THR A 108 31.21 -1.97 1.06
N GLY A 109 29.96 -2.16 1.45
CA GLY A 109 28.85 -2.50 0.56
C GLY A 109 27.97 -1.28 0.27
N LEU A 110 27.07 -1.46 -0.70
CA LEU A 110 26.10 -0.44 -1.06
C LEU A 110 24.86 -0.58 -0.18
N GLU A 111 24.73 0.26 0.83
CA GLU A 111 23.51 0.32 1.63
C GLU A 111 22.29 0.58 0.74
N TYR A 112 21.22 -0.20 0.94
CA TYR A 112 19.98 -0.09 0.17
C TYR A 112 19.35 1.30 0.30
N ASP A 113 19.54 1.98 1.43
CA ASP A 113 19.09 3.36 1.63
C ASP A 113 19.68 4.33 0.60
N LYS A 114 20.90 4.09 0.11
CA LYS A 114 21.51 4.89 -0.96
C LYS A 114 20.85 4.64 -2.32
N VAL A 115 20.45 3.39 -2.60
CA VAL A 115 19.66 3.05 -3.81
C VAL A 115 18.27 3.67 -3.72
N ARG A 116 17.65 3.60 -2.54
CA ARG A 116 16.37 4.22 -2.22
C ARG A 116 16.42 5.74 -2.40
N SER A 117 17.46 6.41 -1.92
CA SER A 117 17.65 7.85 -2.15
C SER A 117 17.75 8.19 -3.63
N ALA A 118 18.58 7.46 -4.40
CA ALA A 118 18.66 7.65 -5.84
C ALA A 118 17.30 7.52 -6.55
N LEU A 119 16.49 6.52 -6.18
CA LEU A 119 15.13 6.35 -6.71
C LEU A 119 14.20 7.51 -6.30
N LEU A 120 14.22 7.92 -5.04
CA LEU A 120 13.33 8.98 -4.53
C LEU A 120 13.68 10.35 -5.13
N ASP A 121 14.96 10.67 -5.22
CA ASP A 121 15.47 11.96 -5.70
C ASP A 121 15.41 12.07 -7.24
N SER A 122 15.27 10.94 -7.95
CA SER A 122 15.07 10.91 -9.39
C SER A 122 13.77 11.63 -9.81
N PRO A 123 13.78 12.39 -10.92
CA PRO A 123 12.57 12.99 -11.50
C PRO A 123 11.72 11.99 -12.28
N ALA A 124 12.11 10.71 -12.36
CA ALA A 124 11.40 9.67 -13.10
C ALA A 124 9.92 9.57 -12.69
N GLN A 125 9.02 9.51 -13.68
CA GLN A 125 7.59 9.30 -13.47
C GLN A 125 7.29 7.90 -12.93
N VAL A 126 8.07 6.91 -13.36
CA VAL A 126 7.92 5.52 -12.93
C VAL A 126 9.24 5.02 -12.36
N LYS A 127 9.18 4.46 -11.14
CA LYS A 127 10.36 4.01 -10.39
C LYS A 127 10.18 2.55 -10.01
N LEU A 128 11.07 1.69 -10.52
CA LEU A 128 11.01 0.25 -10.36
C LEU A 128 12.32 -0.27 -9.77
N VAL A 129 12.22 -1.21 -8.84
CA VAL A 129 13.38 -1.94 -8.33
C VAL A 129 13.10 -3.44 -8.26
N ILE A 130 14.01 -4.23 -8.84
CA ILE A 130 13.97 -5.69 -8.81
C ILE A 130 15.25 -6.19 -8.16
N LEU A 131 15.12 -6.84 -7.01
CA LEU A 131 16.23 -7.37 -6.23
C LEU A 131 16.25 -8.89 -6.31
N ASP A 132 17.12 -9.43 -7.15
CA ASP A 132 17.49 -10.85 -7.18
C ASP A 132 18.72 -11.10 -6.31
N CYS A 133 18.58 -10.73 -5.04
CA CYS A 133 19.59 -10.98 -4.04
C CYS A 133 18.99 -11.76 -2.90
N CYS A 134 19.76 -12.69 -2.38
CA CYS A 134 19.37 -13.39 -1.17
C CYS A 134 20.16 -12.86 0.00
N TYR A 135 19.47 -12.76 1.14
CA TYR A 135 20.10 -12.47 2.40
C TYR A 135 21.03 -13.64 2.72
N SER A 136 22.33 -13.41 2.64
CA SER A 136 23.34 -14.36 3.11
C SER A 136 23.20 -14.47 4.63
N GLY A 137 22.30 -15.35 5.05
CA GLY A 137 22.00 -15.65 6.44
C GLY A 137 23.20 -16.29 7.14
N ARG A 138 24.16 -15.49 7.58
CA ARG A 138 24.82 -15.74 8.86
C ARG A 138 24.08 -14.94 9.92
N ILE A 139 22.95 -15.50 10.35
CA ILE A 139 22.52 -15.34 11.73
C ILE A 139 23.73 -15.78 12.57
N ILE A 140 24.45 -14.83 13.17
CA ILE A 140 25.27 -15.15 14.33
C ILE A 140 24.26 -15.63 15.37
N HIS A 141 24.18 -16.96 15.54
CA HIS A 141 23.48 -17.59 16.65
C HIS A 141 23.98 -16.94 17.95
N GLY A 142 23.14 -16.10 18.54
CA GLY A 142 23.48 -15.41 19.78
C GLY A 142 22.48 -14.31 20.12
N LEU A 143 21.20 -14.66 20.23
CA LEU A 143 20.17 -14.10 21.13
C LEU A 143 18.79 -14.55 20.62
N ALA A 144 18.32 -15.68 21.15
CA ALA A 144 16.97 -16.15 20.92
C ALA A 144 15.96 -15.25 21.64
N GLY A 145 15.05 -14.66 20.86
CA GLY A 145 13.83 -14.01 21.33
C GLY A 145 12.89 -13.82 20.14
N ALA A 146 11.77 -14.54 20.13
CA ALA A 146 10.81 -14.64 19.04
C ALA A 146 10.28 -13.27 18.54
N GLY A 147 10.15 -13.12 17.22
CA GLY A 147 9.42 -12.02 16.58
C GLY A 147 9.54 -12.08 15.06
N GLU A 148 8.42 -12.10 14.36
CA GLU A 148 8.32 -12.00 12.90
C GLU A 148 9.07 -10.75 12.38
N SER A 149 9.99 -10.99 11.44
CA SER A 149 10.45 -10.09 10.37
C SER A 149 10.46 -8.56 10.61
N GLN A 150 11.36 -8.07 11.47
CA GLN A 150 11.74 -6.64 11.53
C GLN A 150 12.41 -6.10 10.25
N LEU A 151 12.93 -6.98 9.39
CA LEU A 151 13.70 -6.60 8.19
C LEU A 151 12.81 -6.11 7.03
N VAL A 152 11.52 -6.44 7.09
CA VAL A 152 10.51 -6.10 6.08
C VAL A 152 10.17 -4.59 6.10
N ASP A 153 10.53 -3.84 7.15
CA ASP A 153 10.31 -2.39 7.22
C ASP A 153 11.35 -1.55 6.45
N SER A 154 12.53 -2.10 6.14
CA SER A 154 13.65 -1.34 5.54
C SER A 154 13.51 -1.05 4.03
N THR A 155 12.60 -1.72 3.34
CA THR A 155 12.35 -1.55 1.89
C THR A 155 11.03 -0.82 1.59
N ASP A 156 10.38 -0.23 2.61
CA ASP A 156 9.14 0.52 2.45
C ASP A 156 9.44 1.93 1.87
N VAL A 157 9.18 2.10 0.58
CA VAL A 157 9.45 3.35 -0.15
C VAL A 157 8.19 3.74 -0.90
N ARG A 158 7.65 4.92 -0.64
CA ARG A 158 6.46 5.44 -1.32
C ARG A 158 6.78 5.85 -2.77
N GLY A 159 5.98 5.41 -3.75
CA GLY A 159 6.16 5.73 -5.17
C GLY A 159 7.13 4.81 -5.92
N VAL A 160 7.49 3.64 -5.36
CA VAL A 160 8.43 2.69 -5.96
C VAL A 160 7.84 1.28 -5.95
N TYR A 161 7.84 0.60 -7.09
CA TYR A 161 7.49 -0.82 -7.15
C TYR A 161 8.73 -1.67 -6.82
N THR A 162 8.65 -2.48 -5.76
CA THR A 162 9.74 -3.38 -5.34
C THR A 162 9.37 -4.84 -5.54
N LEU A 163 10.20 -5.61 -6.25
CA LEU A 163 10.09 -7.06 -6.40
C LEU A 163 11.36 -7.75 -5.90
N THR A 164 11.25 -8.69 -4.97
CA THR A 164 12.40 -9.39 -4.39
C THR A 164 12.29 -10.91 -4.50
N ALA A 165 13.43 -11.58 -4.66
CA ALA A 165 13.50 -13.02 -4.95
C ALA A 165 13.04 -13.92 -3.79
N ALA A 166 13.42 -13.65 -2.53
CA ALA A 166 12.91 -14.29 -1.30
C ALA A 166 13.66 -13.83 -0.02
N ASP A 167 13.11 -14.18 1.16
CA ASP A 167 13.73 -14.01 2.49
C ASP A 167 14.74 -15.13 2.87
N GLN A 168 15.12 -16.00 1.93
CA GLN A 168 16.07 -17.11 2.13
C GLN A 168 17.13 -17.17 1.01
N VAL A 169 18.18 -17.98 1.22
CA VAL A 169 19.34 -18.12 0.32
C VAL A 169 18.93 -18.42 -1.13
N ALA A 170 19.64 -17.81 -2.09
CA ALA A 170 19.33 -17.92 -3.52
C ALA A 170 19.50 -19.36 -3.93
N HIS A 171 18.42 -19.98 -4.39
CA HIS A 171 18.54 -21.28 -5.01
C HIS A 171 19.24 -21.11 -6.36
N VAL A 172 20.50 -21.50 -6.41
CA VAL A 172 21.25 -21.66 -7.66
C VAL A 172 21.04 -23.11 -8.13
N PRO A 173 20.62 -23.34 -9.38
CA PRO A 173 20.50 -24.69 -9.92
C PRO A 173 21.81 -25.47 -9.72
N PRO A 174 21.79 -26.68 -9.16
CA PRO A 174 23.01 -27.47 -9.03
C PRO A 174 23.56 -27.82 -10.43
N ARG A 175 24.82 -27.47 -10.68
CA ARG A 175 25.65 -27.96 -11.82
C ARG A 175 25.24 -27.50 -13.22
N ASP A 176 24.75 -26.28 -13.38
CA ASP A 176 24.66 -25.63 -14.69
C ASP A 176 25.36 -24.27 -14.66
N GLU A 177 26.57 -24.20 -15.22
CA GLU A 177 27.37 -22.96 -15.30
C GLU A 177 26.75 -21.92 -16.25
N THR A 178 25.80 -22.34 -17.09
CA THR A 178 25.10 -21.46 -18.04
C THR A 178 23.75 -20.97 -17.50
N ALA A 179 23.29 -21.50 -16.36
CA ALA A 179 22.02 -21.16 -15.79
C ALA A 179 22.04 -19.78 -15.12
N SER A 180 20.93 -19.06 -15.28
CA SER A 180 20.60 -17.90 -14.44
C SER A 180 20.16 -18.37 -13.05
N THR A 181 20.11 -17.44 -12.10
CA THR A 181 19.44 -17.64 -10.80
C THR A 181 18.00 -18.14 -11.02
N SER A 182 17.49 -18.94 -10.08
CA SER A 182 16.15 -19.52 -10.24
C SER A 182 15.06 -18.45 -10.34
N PHE A 183 15.20 -17.33 -9.62
CA PHE A 183 14.25 -16.21 -9.70
C PHE A 183 14.28 -15.54 -11.07
N THR A 184 15.44 -15.07 -11.53
CA THR A 184 15.54 -14.39 -12.84
C THR A 184 15.17 -15.32 -13.98
N GLN A 185 15.53 -16.60 -13.91
CA GLN A 185 15.13 -17.59 -14.89
C GLN A 185 13.60 -17.71 -14.97
N VAL A 186 12.91 -17.90 -13.85
CA VAL A 186 11.44 -18.01 -13.85
C VAL A 186 10.77 -16.70 -14.27
N LEU A 187 11.30 -15.55 -13.86
CA LEU A 187 10.81 -14.24 -14.31
C LEU A 187 10.91 -14.11 -15.83
N CYS A 188 12.08 -14.41 -16.41
CA CYS A 188 12.29 -14.42 -17.84
C CYS A 188 11.38 -15.43 -18.55
N ASP A 189 11.21 -16.63 -17.99
CA ASP A 189 10.32 -17.67 -18.54
C ASP A 189 8.87 -17.17 -18.60
N VAL A 190 8.37 -16.52 -17.55
CA VAL A 190 6.99 -16.01 -17.47
C VAL A 190 6.77 -14.89 -18.49
N VAL A 191 7.70 -13.95 -18.60
CA VAL A 191 7.60 -12.84 -19.56
C VAL A 191 7.70 -13.37 -21.00
N ARG A 192 8.66 -14.26 -21.29
CA ARG A 192 8.86 -14.85 -22.63
C ARG A 192 7.76 -15.82 -23.05
N SER A 193 7.10 -16.48 -22.11
CA SER A 193 5.98 -17.37 -22.43
C SER A 193 4.67 -16.60 -22.51
N GLY A 194 4.60 -15.41 -21.92
CA GLY A 194 3.36 -14.67 -21.72
C GLY A 194 2.42 -15.34 -20.71
N ILE A 195 1.31 -14.67 -20.43
CA ILE A 195 0.25 -15.17 -19.54
C ILE A 195 -1.04 -15.28 -20.35
N PRO A 196 -1.49 -16.51 -20.70
CA PRO A 196 -2.74 -16.70 -21.40
C PRO A 196 -3.92 -16.08 -20.63
N GLY A 197 -4.75 -15.31 -21.33
CA GLY A 197 -5.91 -14.63 -20.74
C GLY A 197 -5.59 -13.30 -20.01
N ALA A 198 -4.32 -12.93 -19.87
CA ALA A 198 -3.92 -11.61 -19.38
C ALA A 198 -4.00 -10.54 -20.50
N PRO A 199 -3.92 -9.23 -20.17
CA PRO A 199 -4.01 -8.16 -21.16
C PRO A 199 -2.88 -8.20 -22.22
N PRO A 200 -2.98 -7.41 -23.31
CA PRO A 200 -1.97 -7.36 -24.38
C PRO A 200 -0.58 -6.93 -23.90
N THR A 201 -0.52 -6.18 -22.80
CA THR A 201 0.70 -5.84 -22.07
C THR A 201 0.58 -6.38 -20.66
N LEU A 202 1.71 -6.77 -20.07
CA LEU A 202 1.82 -7.26 -18.71
C LEU A 202 2.49 -6.19 -17.85
N ALA A 203 1.81 -5.79 -16.77
CA ALA A 203 2.43 -5.08 -15.67
C ALA A 203 3.14 -6.06 -14.72
N LEU A 204 4.03 -5.56 -13.86
CA LEU A 204 4.67 -6.39 -12.83
C LEU A 204 3.64 -6.98 -11.84
N THR A 205 2.51 -6.30 -11.64
CA THR A 205 1.34 -6.78 -10.89
C THR A 205 0.67 -7.99 -11.55
N ASP A 206 0.68 -8.10 -12.88
CA ASP A 206 0.19 -9.29 -13.62
C ASP A 206 1.20 -10.45 -13.58
N ILE A 207 2.50 -10.11 -13.66
CA ILE A 207 3.60 -11.08 -13.68
C ILE A 207 3.76 -11.77 -12.33
N TYR A 208 3.65 -11.02 -11.23
CA TYR A 208 3.96 -11.52 -9.90
C TYR A 208 3.14 -12.75 -9.47
N PRO A 209 1.79 -12.81 -9.60
CA PRO A 209 1.02 -13.98 -9.21
C PRO A 209 1.49 -15.25 -9.95
N LYS A 210 1.82 -15.12 -11.24
CA LYS A 210 2.29 -16.24 -12.06
C LYS A 210 3.72 -16.64 -11.69
N LEU A 211 4.60 -15.67 -11.45
CA LEU A 211 5.97 -15.88 -10.95
C LEU A 211 5.95 -16.63 -9.62
N LYS A 212 5.17 -16.15 -8.65
CA LYS A 212 5.00 -16.76 -7.33
C LYS A 212 4.46 -18.19 -7.41
N SER A 213 3.42 -18.40 -8.21
CA SER A 213 2.84 -19.74 -8.42
C SER A 213 3.85 -20.71 -9.04
N THR A 214 4.63 -20.25 -10.03
CA THR A 214 5.65 -21.07 -10.71
C THR A 214 6.80 -21.43 -9.79
N LEU A 215 7.32 -20.47 -9.02
CA LEU A 215 8.38 -20.71 -8.02
C LEU A 215 7.92 -21.72 -6.97
N LYS A 216 6.72 -21.54 -6.42
CA LYS A 216 6.11 -22.47 -5.46
C LYS A 216 5.94 -23.88 -6.03
N ALA A 217 5.44 -24.01 -7.25
CA ALA A 217 5.25 -25.30 -7.91
C ALA A 217 6.58 -26.04 -8.16
N ARG A 218 7.68 -25.31 -8.33
CA ARG A 218 9.04 -25.85 -8.46
C ARG A 218 9.72 -26.10 -7.10
N GLY A 219 9.05 -25.85 -5.98
CA GLY A 219 9.63 -25.98 -4.63
C GLY A 219 10.70 -24.93 -4.31
N LEU A 220 10.68 -23.79 -5.01
CA LEU A 220 11.65 -22.71 -4.87
C LEU A 220 11.13 -21.65 -3.89
N PRO A 221 12.03 -20.80 -3.34
CA PRO A 221 11.64 -19.70 -2.45
C PRO A 221 10.56 -18.79 -3.05
N GLU A 222 9.56 -18.41 -2.26
CA GLU A 222 8.49 -17.52 -2.70
C GLU A 222 9.02 -16.07 -2.79
N PRO A 223 8.72 -15.33 -3.87
CA PRO A 223 9.11 -13.94 -4.01
C PRO A 223 8.20 -13.04 -3.17
N ASN A 224 8.72 -11.87 -2.79
CA ASN A 224 7.94 -10.82 -2.14
C ASN A 224 7.81 -9.63 -3.12
N HIS A 225 6.68 -8.94 -3.08
CA HIS A 225 6.57 -7.63 -3.72
C HIS A 225 6.04 -6.60 -2.73
N ARG A 226 6.25 -5.32 -3.05
CA ARG A 226 5.57 -4.20 -2.42
C ARG A 226 5.23 -3.14 -3.47
N VAL A 227 4.01 -2.61 -3.35
CA VAL A 227 3.47 -1.57 -4.22
C VAL A 227 3.11 -0.38 -3.35
N THR A 228 3.61 0.80 -3.71
CA THR A 228 3.28 2.05 -3.04
C THR A 228 2.92 3.07 -4.12
N ASP A 229 1.63 3.37 -4.21
CA ASP A 229 1.04 4.31 -5.19
C ASP A 229 1.23 3.90 -6.68
N THR A 230 0.75 4.77 -7.59
CA THR A 230 0.32 4.70 -9.01
C THR A 230 1.10 3.89 -10.07
N VAL A 231 1.99 2.96 -9.70
CA VAL A 231 2.79 2.14 -10.64
C VAL A 231 2.03 0.89 -11.14
N GLU A 232 0.83 0.61 -10.62
CA GLU A 232 0.03 -0.59 -10.95
C GLU A 232 -0.31 -0.75 -12.43
N SER A 233 -0.24 0.32 -13.23
CA SER A 233 -0.55 0.33 -14.65
C SER A 233 0.67 0.39 -15.59
N TYR A 234 1.91 0.41 -15.05
CA TYR A 234 3.10 0.41 -15.91
C TYR A 234 3.21 -0.91 -16.69
N SER A 235 3.15 -0.81 -18.01
CA SER A 235 3.29 -1.93 -18.93
C SER A 235 4.76 -2.34 -19.05
N PHE A 236 5.17 -3.33 -18.24
CA PHE A 236 6.55 -3.82 -18.20
C PHE A 236 6.97 -4.56 -19.48
N SER A 237 6.05 -5.35 -20.07
CA SER A 237 6.34 -6.12 -21.28
C SER A 237 5.09 -6.37 -22.12
N ARG A 238 5.25 -6.66 -23.41
CA ARG A 238 4.15 -7.21 -24.24
C ARG A 238 3.85 -8.65 -23.80
N ASN A 239 2.57 -9.00 -23.79
CA ASN A 239 2.12 -10.35 -23.53
C ASN A 239 2.16 -11.17 -24.84
N VAL A 240 3.21 -11.95 -25.06
CA VAL A 240 3.32 -12.78 -26.27
C VAL A 240 2.30 -13.93 -26.33
N ALA A 241 1.72 -14.32 -25.19
CA ALA A 241 0.60 -15.26 -25.13
C ALA A 241 -0.75 -14.59 -25.39
N TYR A 242 -0.76 -13.30 -25.74
CA TYR A 242 -1.95 -12.60 -26.18
C TYR A 242 -2.34 -13.09 -27.58
N ALA A 243 -3.00 -14.24 -27.63
CA ALA A 243 -3.80 -14.62 -28.76
C ALA A 243 -5.06 -13.75 -28.68
N GLY A 244 -5.06 -12.61 -29.40
CA GLY A 244 -6.16 -11.65 -29.45
C GLY A 244 -7.50 -12.36 -29.29
N SER A 245 -8.09 -12.22 -28.10
CA SER A 245 -9.20 -12.99 -27.57
C SER A 245 -9.66 -14.18 -28.42
N THR A 246 -8.88 -15.28 -28.44
CA THR A 246 -9.42 -16.60 -28.79
C THR A 246 -9.90 -17.38 -27.56
N GLY A 247 -9.72 -16.80 -26.37
CA GLY A 247 -10.50 -17.16 -25.19
C GLY A 247 -11.90 -16.57 -25.31
N PHE A 248 -12.93 -17.38 -25.08
CA PHE A 248 -14.24 -16.84 -24.74
C PHE A 248 -14.06 -15.95 -23.51
N ARG A 249 -14.26 -14.65 -23.68
CA ARG A 249 -14.58 -13.78 -22.56
C ARG A 249 -15.85 -14.37 -21.97
N LEU A 250 -15.83 -14.81 -20.70
CA LEU A 250 -17.05 -15.29 -20.02
C LEU A 250 -18.19 -14.27 -20.18
N LEU A 251 -17.83 -12.99 -20.27
CA LEU A 251 -18.70 -11.89 -20.69
C LEU A 251 -18.09 -11.16 -21.90
N PRO A 252 -18.58 -11.38 -23.13
CA PRO A 252 -18.30 -10.53 -24.29
C PRO A 252 -18.35 -9.03 -23.97
N GLN A 253 -17.58 -8.19 -24.68
CA GLN A 253 -17.55 -6.73 -24.44
C GLN A 253 -18.97 -6.13 -24.51
N GLU A 254 -19.81 -6.62 -25.41
CA GLU A 254 -21.23 -6.21 -25.51
C GLU A 254 -22.03 -6.48 -24.22
N HIS A 255 -21.74 -7.56 -23.48
CA HIS A 255 -22.36 -7.85 -22.18
C HIS A 255 -21.81 -6.96 -21.08
N VAL A 256 -20.51 -6.64 -21.11
CA VAL A 256 -19.91 -5.66 -20.19
C VAL A 256 -20.53 -4.28 -20.42
N ASP A 257 -20.61 -3.84 -21.68
CA ASP A 257 -21.25 -2.57 -22.04
C ASP A 257 -22.74 -2.56 -21.69
N HIS A 258 -23.43 -3.70 -21.86
CA HIS A 258 -24.82 -3.85 -21.42
C HIS A 258 -24.96 -3.75 -19.90
N PHE A 259 -24.12 -4.44 -19.14
CA PHE A 259 -24.06 -4.35 -17.68
C PHE A 259 -23.83 -2.91 -17.22
N LEU A 260 -22.85 -2.21 -17.80
CA LEU A 260 -22.52 -0.83 -17.45
C LEU A 260 -23.66 0.14 -17.79
N ARG A 261 -24.34 -0.06 -18.93
CA ARG A 261 -25.57 0.69 -19.27
C ARG A 261 -26.70 0.44 -18.28
N ILE A 262 -26.91 -0.81 -17.86
CA ILE A 262 -27.93 -1.13 -16.84
C ILE A 262 -27.57 -0.46 -15.52
N LEU A 263 -26.31 -0.54 -15.09
CA LEU A 263 -25.83 0.08 -13.85
C LEU A 263 -25.98 1.61 -13.88
N ALA A 264 -25.60 2.25 -14.99
CA ALA A 264 -25.75 3.69 -15.17
C ALA A 264 -27.21 4.16 -15.21
N ALA A 265 -28.12 3.29 -15.67
CA ALA A 265 -29.56 3.54 -15.71
C ALA A 265 -30.28 3.26 -14.37
N GLN A 266 -29.58 2.75 -13.35
CA GLN A 266 -30.20 2.48 -12.06
C GLN A 266 -30.67 3.79 -11.40
N PRO A 267 -31.86 3.76 -10.76
CA PRO A 267 -32.34 4.93 -10.03
C PRO A 267 -31.37 5.29 -8.91
N ARG A 268 -31.27 6.58 -8.62
CA ARG A 268 -30.51 7.10 -7.49
C ARG A 268 -31.41 7.19 -6.28
N HIS A 269 -30.82 6.89 -5.13
CA HIS A 269 -31.45 6.94 -3.84
C HIS A 269 -30.60 7.79 -2.90
N ASP A 270 -31.22 8.65 -2.12
CA ASP A 270 -30.49 9.46 -1.13
C ASP A 270 -29.77 8.54 -0.14
N LEU A 271 -28.54 8.91 0.24
CA LEU A 271 -27.75 8.14 1.21
C LEU A 271 -28.28 8.35 2.63
N THR A 272 -29.41 7.72 2.94
CA THR A 272 -30.08 7.80 4.25
C THR A 272 -30.35 6.41 4.80
N THR A 273 -30.53 6.31 6.13
CA THR A 273 -30.92 5.05 6.78
C THR A 273 -32.23 4.50 6.19
N GLN A 274 -33.21 5.36 5.92
CA GLN A 274 -34.50 4.97 5.35
C GLN A 274 -34.36 4.38 3.95
N SER A 275 -33.47 4.92 3.11
CA SER A 275 -33.19 4.37 1.78
C SER A 275 -32.46 3.03 1.88
N ILE A 276 -31.50 2.90 2.80
CA ILE A 276 -30.69 1.69 3.00
C ILE A 276 -31.54 0.54 3.56
N GLU A 277 -32.46 0.80 4.50
CA GLU A 277 -33.35 -0.21 5.10
C GLU A 277 -34.35 -0.83 4.10
N LYS A 278 -34.63 -0.12 3.00
CA LYS A 278 -35.49 -0.63 1.92
C LYS A 278 -34.75 -1.60 0.99
N LEU A 279 -33.42 -1.68 1.10
CA LEU A 279 -32.63 -2.60 0.30
C LEU A 279 -32.83 -4.03 0.79
N GLU A 280 -33.09 -4.93 -0.14
CA GLU A 280 -33.04 -6.36 0.16
C GLU A 280 -31.60 -6.82 0.35
N ASP A 281 -31.41 -7.84 1.18
CA ASP A 281 -30.09 -8.40 1.50
C ASP A 281 -29.58 -9.26 0.34
N TRP A 282 -28.94 -8.61 -0.64
CA TRP A 282 -28.37 -9.24 -1.83
C TRP A 282 -26.97 -8.72 -2.14
N PRO A 283 -26.10 -9.55 -2.76
CA PRO A 283 -24.84 -9.09 -3.34
C PRO A 283 -25.10 -8.21 -4.56
N GLY A 284 -24.08 -7.42 -4.91
CA GLY A 284 -24.12 -6.59 -6.10
C GLY A 284 -23.09 -5.49 -6.06
N VAL A 285 -23.19 -4.59 -7.04
CA VAL A 285 -22.34 -3.41 -7.17
C VAL A 285 -23.15 -2.17 -6.87
N TYR A 286 -22.55 -1.21 -6.19
CA TYR A 286 -23.13 0.10 -5.97
C TYR A 286 -22.12 1.20 -6.25
N LEU A 287 -22.67 2.36 -6.56
CA LEU A 287 -21.95 3.61 -6.82
C LEU A 287 -22.41 4.65 -5.80
N LEU A 288 -21.47 5.43 -5.25
CA LEU A 288 -21.77 6.66 -4.53
C LEU A 288 -21.58 7.85 -5.47
N HIS A 289 -22.55 8.76 -5.44
CA HIS A 289 -22.61 9.94 -6.29
C HIS A 289 -22.73 11.19 -5.44
N ARG A 290 -22.19 12.30 -5.95
CA ARG A 290 -22.49 13.65 -5.49
C ARG A 290 -23.17 14.43 -6.59
N GLU A 291 -24.22 15.16 -6.23
CA GLU A 291 -24.91 16.02 -7.19
C GLU A 291 -24.01 17.20 -7.58
N SER A 292 -23.94 17.49 -8.87
CA SER A 292 -23.15 18.59 -9.43
C SER A 292 -23.91 19.20 -10.61
N SER A 293 -23.62 20.46 -10.90
CA SER A 293 -24.39 21.30 -11.83
C SER A 293 -24.39 20.79 -13.28
N ASP A 294 -23.30 20.12 -13.70
CA ASP A 294 -23.14 19.64 -15.08
C ASP A 294 -23.49 18.15 -15.21
N ALA A 295 -22.90 17.32 -14.36
CA ALA A 295 -23.14 15.89 -14.32
C ALA A 295 -22.85 15.36 -12.91
N PRO A 296 -23.62 14.36 -12.46
CA PRO A 296 -23.41 13.69 -11.18
C PRO A 296 -22.02 13.06 -11.13
N GLU A 297 -21.27 13.43 -10.11
CA GLU A 297 -19.89 12.98 -9.94
C GLU A 297 -19.87 11.64 -9.22
N ILE A 298 -19.17 10.66 -9.79
CA ILE A 298 -19.00 9.34 -9.18
C ILE A 298 -17.85 9.43 -8.19
N LEU A 299 -18.17 9.25 -6.92
CA LEU A 299 -17.21 9.34 -5.83
C LEU A 299 -16.58 7.99 -5.52
N TYR A 300 -17.38 6.92 -5.56
CA TYR A 300 -16.92 5.61 -5.14
C TYR A 300 -17.69 4.49 -5.83
N ALA A 301 -17.02 3.40 -6.19
CA ALA A 301 -17.60 2.20 -6.75
C ALA A 301 -17.07 0.96 -6.00
N ALA A 302 -17.96 0.08 -5.56
CA ALA A 302 -17.58 -1.14 -4.85
C ALA A 302 -18.64 -2.24 -4.93
N THR A 303 -18.22 -3.46 -4.61
CA THR A 303 -19.12 -4.58 -4.33
C THR A 303 -19.65 -4.50 -2.91
N GLY A 304 -20.93 -4.84 -2.72
CA GLY A 304 -21.57 -4.97 -1.40
C GLY A 304 -21.03 -6.14 -0.56
N GLY A 305 -20.16 -6.99 -1.11
CA GLY A 305 -19.88 -8.30 -0.53
C GLY A 305 -21.19 -9.10 -0.42
N ARG A 306 -21.48 -9.66 0.77
CA ARG A 306 -22.75 -10.37 1.03
C ARG A 306 -23.97 -9.44 1.14
N SER A 307 -23.78 -8.13 1.40
CA SER A 307 -24.87 -7.20 1.64
C SER A 307 -24.49 -5.75 1.31
N ILE A 308 -25.09 -5.21 0.26
CA ILE A 308 -24.94 -3.79 -0.10
C ILE A 308 -25.42 -2.90 1.07
N ALA A 309 -26.52 -3.27 1.72
CA ALA A 309 -27.11 -2.49 2.82
C ALA A 309 -26.14 -2.33 4.00
N VAL A 310 -25.50 -3.42 4.44
CA VAL A 310 -24.52 -3.39 5.53
C VAL A 310 -23.32 -2.50 5.17
N ARG A 311 -22.86 -2.56 3.92
CA ARG A 311 -21.70 -1.79 3.47
C ARG A 311 -22.04 -0.30 3.35
N LEU A 312 -23.16 0.04 2.72
CA LEU A 312 -23.67 1.41 2.67
C LEU A 312 -23.93 1.98 4.07
N GLY A 313 -24.46 1.19 4.99
CA GLY A 313 -24.65 1.61 6.39
C GLY A 313 -23.34 1.98 7.09
N ARG A 314 -22.25 1.23 6.83
CA ARG A 314 -20.90 1.60 7.31
C ARG A 314 -20.39 2.88 6.67
N HIS A 315 -20.63 3.08 5.38
CA HIS A 315 -20.24 4.30 4.67
C HIS A 315 -21.00 5.53 5.17
N LEU A 316 -22.32 5.44 5.31
CA LEU A 316 -23.16 6.49 5.89
C LEU A 316 -22.68 6.85 7.30
N ARG A 317 -22.43 5.85 8.15
CA ARG A 317 -21.86 6.08 9.49
C ARG A 317 -20.51 6.78 9.40
N LYS A 318 -19.60 6.35 8.52
CA LYS A 318 -18.28 6.97 8.34
C LYS A 318 -18.42 8.43 7.92
N ILE A 319 -19.26 8.74 6.93
CA ILE A 319 -19.47 10.08 6.37
C ILE A 319 -20.07 11.04 7.41
N ASN A 320 -21.10 10.60 8.15
CA ASN A 320 -21.72 11.41 9.20
C ASN A 320 -20.73 11.83 10.30
N GLY A 321 -19.62 11.10 10.45
CA GLY A 321 -18.59 11.41 11.42
C GLY A 321 -17.49 12.34 10.95
N ARG A 322 -17.60 12.94 9.76
CA ARG A 322 -16.53 13.74 9.15
C ARG A 322 -16.92 15.20 8.97
N CYS A 323 -15.91 16.06 9.00
CA CYS A 323 -16.02 17.46 8.63
C CYS A 323 -16.04 17.64 7.11
N TYR A 324 -16.63 18.75 6.66
CA TYR A 324 -16.66 19.21 5.26
C TYR A 324 -17.32 18.24 4.26
N ILE A 325 -18.19 17.37 4.76
CA ILE A 325 -19.00 16.49 3.94
C ILE A 325 -20.34 16.23 4.64
N ASP A 326 -21.41 16.21 3.85
CA ASP A 326 -22.75 15.91 4.34
C ASP A 326 -23.34 14.75 3.54
N ALA A 327 -23.87 13.74 4.23
CA ALA A 327 -24.53 12.61 3.58
C ALA A 327 -25.78 13.02 2.78
N ARG A 328 -26.37 14.19 3.08
CA ARG A 328 -27.53 14.73 2.35
C ARG A 328 -27.19 15.16 0.92
N ASP A 329 -25.92 15.48 0.65
CA ASP A 329 -25.45 15.84 -0.69
C ASP A 329 -25.08 14.59 -1.52
N LEU A 330 -25.24 13.41 -0.93
CA LEU A 330 -24.81 12.15 -1.50
C LEU A 330 -26.00 11.24 -1.82
N SER A 331 -25.88 10.56 -2.94
CA SER A 331 -26.82 9.52 -3.34
C SER A 331 -26.07 8.25 -3.71
N PHE A 332 -26.79 7.14 -3.80
CA PHE A 332 -26.25 5.89 -4.29
C PHE A 332 -27.16 5.29 -5.36
N SER A 333 -26.55 4.57 -6.29
CA SER A 333 -27.26 3.65 -7.19
C SER A 333 -26.65 2.26 -7.03
N TYR A 334 -27.43 1.22 -7.29
CA TYR A 334 -26.96 -0.15 -7.10
C TYR A 334 -27.61 -1.08 -8.10
N LEU A 335 -26.89 -2.14 -8.45
CA LEU A 335 -27.38 -3.24 -9.27
C LEU A 335 -27.16 -4.53 -8.50
N LYS A 336 -28.26 -5.22 -8.22
CA LYS A 336 -28.21 -6.57 -7.65
C LYS A 336 -27.60 -7.52 -8.66
N LEU A 337 -26.73 -8.40 -8.19
CA LEU A 337 -26.14 -9.46 -9.00
C LEU A 337 -26.52 -10.80 -8.40
N ASP A 338 -26.61 -11.82 -9.25
CA ASP A 338 -26.70 -13.19 -8.79
C ASP A 338 -25.39 -13.58 -8.06
N ASP A 339 -25.48 -14.45 -7.06
CA ASP A 339 -24.33 -14.86 -6.22
C ASP A 339 -23.17 -15.38 -7.09
N ASP A 340 -23.47 -16.08 -8.19
CA ASP A 340 -22.48 -16.63 -9.12
C ASP A 340 -21.71 -15.55 -9.91
N LEU A 341 -22.30 -14.37 -10.11
CA LEU A 341 -21.68 -13.25 -10.83
C LEU A 341 -20.78 -12.39 -9.93
N SER A 342 -20.86 -12.54 -8.60
CA SER A 342 -19.99 -11.84 -7.65
C SER A 342 -18.52 -12.24 -7.76
N VAL A 343 -18.24 -13.43 -8.32
CA VAL A 343 -16.89 -13.98 -8.53
C VAL A 343 -16.12 -13.23 -9.64
N LEU A 344 -16.82 -12.49 -10.51
CA LEU A 344 -16.23 -11.82 -11.68
C LEU A 344 -15.64 -10.44 -11.37
N SER A 345 -15.51 -10.06 -10.10
CA SER A 345 -15.06 -8.73 -9.64
C SER A 345 -15.70 -7.58 -10.45
N PRO A 346 -17.04 -7.47 -10.46
CA PRO A 346 -17.74 -6.47 -11.26
C PRO A 346 -17.39 -5.01 -10.91
N GLU A 347 -16.88 -4.74 -9.70
CA GLU A 347 -16.28 -3.45 -9.34
C GLU A 347 -15.07 -3.09 -10.21
N LEU A 348 -14.25 -4.07 -10.59
CA LEU A 348 -13.07 -3.86 -11.44
C LEU A 348 -13.48 -3.44 -12.84
N LEU A 349 -14.55 -4.04 -13.39
CA LEU A 349 -15.12 -3.66 -14.68
C LEU A 349 -15.61 -2.21 -14.68
N VAL A 350 -16.27 -1.80 -13.59
CA VAL A 350 -16.73 -0.41 -13.41
C VAL A 350 -15.52 0.53 -13.33
N HIS A 351 -14.51 0.20 -12.52
CA HIS A 351 -13.31 1.04 -12.40
C HIS A 351 -12.60 1.23 -13.72
N GLN A 352 -12.35 0.13 -14.45
CA GLN A 352 -11.71 0.18 -15.76
C GLN A 352 -12.50 1.04 -16.76
N HIS A 353 -13.83 0.92 -16.77
CA HIS A 353 -14.68 1.70 -17.65
C HIS A 353 -14.64 3.20 -17.33
N LEU A 354 -14.76 3.58 -16.06
CA LEU A 354 -14.73 4.96 -15.62
C LEU A 354 -13.35 5.60 -15.87
N HIS A 355 -12.28 4.84 -15.67
CA HIS A 355 -10.92 5.28 -16.01
C HIS A 355 -10.76 5.56 -17.51
N ALA A 356 -11.27 4.66 -18.36
CA ALA A 356 -11.22 4.83 -19.81
C ALA A 356 -12.01 6.04 -20.31
N GLN A 357 -13.02 6.49 -19.55
CA GLN A 357 -13.79 7.70 -19.83
C GLN A 357 -13.17 8.98 -19.25
N GLY A 358 -12.06 8.88 -18.53
CA GLY A 358 -11.42 10.03 -17.87
C GLY A 358 -12.15 10.50 -16.61
N CYS A 359 -13.04 9.67 -16.03
CA CYS A 359 -13.84 9.99 -14.85
C CYS A 359 -13.61 8.98 -13.71
N PRO A 360 -12.37 8.78 -13.24
CA PRO A 360 -12.10 7.81 -12.18
C PRO A 360 -12.80 8.20 -10.86
N PRO A 361 -13.32 7.24 -10.08
CA PRO A 361 -13.93 7.55 -8.79
C PRO A 361 -12.93 8.17 -7.80
N LEU A 362 -13.28 9.31 -7.21
CA LEU A 362 -12.38 10.08 -6.32
C LEU A 362 -11.89 9.32 -5.08
N TRP A 363 -12.75 8.48 -4.50
CA TRP A 363 -12.51 7.85 -3.21
C TRP A 363 -11.98 6.42 -3.31
N ASN A 364 -11.98 5.83 -4.51
CA ASN A 364 -11.39 4.51 -4.71
C ASN A 364 -9.87 4.62 -4.55
N ASN A 365 -9.29 3.70 -3.76
CA ASN A 365 -7.86 3.64 -3.46
C ASN A 365 -7.28 4.82 -2.65
N THR A 366 -8.08 5.82 -2.26
CA THR A 366 -7.66 6.97 -1.45
C THR A 366 -8.10 6.86 0.03
N GLY A 367 -8.22 5.63 0.54
CA GLY A 367 -8.49 5.34 1.96
C GLY A 367 -9.96 5.33 2.38
N PHE A 368 -10.90 5.53 1.45
CA PHE A 368 -12.32 5.26 1.70
C PHE A 368 -12.63 3.76 1.50
N GLY A 369 -13.39 3.17 2.42
CA GLY A 369 -13.78 1.76 2.34
C GLY A 369 -12.72 0.72 2.77
N ASN A 370 -11.51 1.14 3.15
CA ASN A 370 -10.50 0.26 3.75
C ASN A 370 -10.88 -0.13 5.19
N ASN A 371 -10.62 -1.40 5.55
CA ASN A 371 -10.70 -1.86 6.92
C ASN A 371 -9.48 -1.39 7.73
N ASP A 372 -9.64 -1.36 9.05
CA ASP A 372 -8.67 -0.85 10.02
C ASP A 372 -7.22 -1.34 9.77
N ALA A 373 -6.28 -0.38 9.66
CA ALA A 373 -4.94 -0.57 9.11
C ALA A 373 -3.90 -1.13 10.11
N GLY A 374 -4.30 -1.42 11.36
CA GLY A 374 -3.38 -1.88 12.42
C GLY A 374 -2.49 -0.78 13.02
N ARG A 375 -1.78 -1.07 14.12
CA ARG A 375 -1.02 -0.10 14.95
C ARG A 375 0.22 0.49 14.26
N MET A 376 0.83 -0.23 13.33
CA MET A 376 2.08 0.20 12.65
C MET A 376 1.83 1.22 11.53
N ARG A 377 0.60 1.29 11.01
CA ARG A 377 0.23 2.24 9.95
C ARG A 377 -0.28 3.58 10.50
N ASP A 378 -0.42 3.70 11.82
CA ASP A 378 -0.84 4.94 12.50
C ASP A 378 0.21 6.07 12.37
N SER A 379 1.48 5.71 12.14
CA SER A 379 2.61 6.62 11.96
C SER A 379 2.90 6.99 10.51
N LEU A 380 2.17 6.44 9.53
CA LEU A 380 2.42 6.71 8.11
C LEU A 380 1.78 8.03 7.67
N GLN A 381 2.52 8.88 6.98
CA GLN A 381 2.00 10.14 6.43
C GLN A 381 1.02 9.87 5.27
N ARG A 382 -0.16 10.50 5.32
CA ARG A 382 -1.19 10.35 4.27
C ARG A 382 -0.97 11.37 3.15
N SER A 383 -1.43 11.05 1.94
CA SER A 383 -1.41 11.97 0.79
C SER A 383 -2.53 13.02 0.90
N GLY A 384 -2.40 14.14 0.18
CA GLY A 384 -3.38 15.24 0.23
C GLY A 384 -4.75 14.90 -0.35
N ASP A 385 -4.83 13.94 -1.27
CA ASP A 385 -6.05 13.44 -1.90
C ASP A 385 -6.75 12.34 -1.07
N HIS A 386 -6.17 11.93 0.06
CA HIS A 386 -6.71 10.87 0.90
C HIS A 386 -8.02 11.31 1.56
N PHE A 387 -9.07 10.47 1.52
CA PHE A 387 -10.40 10.78 2.04
C PHE A 387 -10.37 11.34 3.47
N ASP A 388 -9.67 10.65 4.39
CA ASP A 388 -9.59 11.10 5.79
C ASP A 388 -8.85 12.43 5.96
N VAL A 389 -7.98 12.83 5.02
CA VAL A 389 -7.29 14.14 5.05
C VAL A 389 -8.25 15.25 4.60
N LEU A 390 -9.01 15.00 3.53
CA LEU A 390 -10.04 15.92 3.01
C LEU A 390 -11.22 16.08 3.97
N HIS A 391 -11.56 14.98 4.66
CA HIS A 391 -12.72 14.86 5.55
C HIS A 391 -12.26 14.28 6.90
N PRO A 392 -11.61 15.11 7.75
CA PRO A 392 -11.15 14.68 9.06
C PRO A 392 -12.32 14.32 9.99
N ILE A 393 -12.04 13.57 11.05
CA ILE A 393 -13.05 13.20 12.05
C ILE A 393 -13.63 14.43 12.76
N ASP A 394 -14.93 14.38 13.02
CA ASP A 394 -15.64 15.41 13.78
C ASP A 394 -15.53 15.14 15.29
N LEU A 395 -14.75 15.98 15.99
CA LEU A 395 -14.61 15.94 17.44
C LEU A 395 -15.74 16.66 18.20
N SER A 396 -16.62 17.37 17.49
CA SER A 396 -17.83 17.98 18.05
C SER A 396 -18.98 16.98 18.21
N TRP A 397 -18.84 15.76 17.64
CA TRP A 397 -19.83 14.70 17.69
C TRP A 397 -20.34 14.44 19.11
N LEU A 398 -21.66 14.50 19.29
CA LEU A 398 -22.31 14.32 20.58
C LEU A 398 -22.43 12.83 20.94
N VAL A 399 -21.96 12.50 22.14
CA VAL A 399 -22.05 11.17 22.74
C VAL A 399 -22.92 11.27 23.97
N ARG A 400 -23.85 10.31 24.14
CA ARG A 400 -24.73 10.24 25.30
C ARG A 400 -24.22 9.18 26.26
N PHE A 401 -24.15 9.52 27.54
CA PHE A 401 -23.68 8.60 28.56
C PHE A 401 -24.84 8.09 29.40
N ASP A 402 -25.03 6.77 29.38
CA ASP A 402 -25.93 6.10 30.33
C ASP A 402 -25.16 5.86 31.64
N ALA A 403 -25.44 6.70 32.63
CA ALA A 403 -24.64 6.81 33.85
C ALA A 403 -25.50 7.19 35.07
N PRO A 404 -25.77 6.25 35.99
CA PRO A 404 -26.43 6.56 37.26
C PRO A 404 -25.66 7.63 38.03
N ALA A 405 -26.34 8.72 38.41
CA ALA A 405 -25.74 9.87 39.09
C ALA A 405 -24.52 10.50 38.38
N LEU A 406 -24.43 10.35 37.04
CA LEU A 406 -23.33 10.87 36.23
C LEU A 406 -21.95 10.34 36.66
N LYS A 407 -21.87 9.12 37.20
CA LYS A 407 -20.62 8.45 37.52
C LYS A 407 -20.44 7.23 36.63
N VAL A 408 -19.28 7.13 36.00
CA VAL A 408 -18.88 6.01 35.13
C VAL A 408 -17.45 5.62 35.40
N THR A 409 -17.07 4.37 35.11
CA THR A 409 -15.65 4.02 35.03
C THR A 409 -15.04 4.49 33.71
N ALA A 410 -13.72 4.62 33.65
CA ALA A 410 -13.03 4.91 32.40
C ALA A 410 -13.28 3.83 31.34
N HIS A 411 -13.46 2.57 31.76
CA HIS A 411 -13.83 1.46 30.89
C HIS A 411 -15.21 1.66 30.27
N GLU A 412 -16.23 1.94 31.10
CA GLU A 412 -17.60 2.20 30.64
C GLU A 412 -17.66 3.40 29.70
N MET A 413 -16.99 4.49 30.06
CA MET A 413 -16.92 5.69 29.21
C MET A 413 -16.29 5.38 27.86
N ALA A 414 -15.17 4.66 27.84
CA ALA A 414 -14.47 4.30 26.61
C ALA A 414 -15.28 3.32 25.74
N ALA A 415 -16.01 2.37 26.35
CA ALA A 415 -16.92 1.48 25.66
C ALA A 415 -18.10 2.22 25.01
N GLN A 416 -18.70 3.18 25.73
CA GLN A 416 -19.79 4.01 25.22
C GLN A 416 -19.33 4.93 24.08
N LEU A 417 -18.13 5.51 24.20
CA LEU A 417 -17.48 6.25 23.12
C LEU A 417 -17.30 5.34 21.89
N ARG A 418 -16.67 4.17 22.06
CA ARG A 418 -16.43 3.23 20.96
C ARG A 418 -17.71 2.77 20.26
N ALA A 419 -18.82 2.64 21.00
CA ALA A 419 -20.10 2.22 20.47
C ALA A 419 -20.84 3.33 19.68
N GLN A 420 -20.67 4.60 20.09
CA GLN A 420 -21.43 5.73 19.54
C GLN A 420 -20.67 6.55 18.51
N LEU A 421 -19.33 6.54 18.56
CA LEU A 421 -18.54 7.32 17.62
C LEU A 421 -18.69 6.77 16.19
N PRO A 422 -18.83 7.67 15.20
CA PRO A 422 -18.94 7.31 13.78
C PRO A 422 -17.58 6.99 13.12
N TYR A 423 -16.50 6.99 13.90
CA TYR A 423 -15.14 6.65 13.49
C TYR A 423 -14.49 5.68 14.48
N ALA A 424 -13.41 5.03 14.06
CA ALA A 424 -12.73 4.05 14.88
C ALA A 424 -12.12 4.71 16.14
N PHE A 425 -12.43 4.14 17.30
CA PHE A 425 -11.76 4.45 18.56
C PHE A 425 -11.05 3.20 19.07
N ARG A 426 -9.72 3.18 18.95
CA ARG A 426 -8.89 2.04 19.28
C ARG A 426 -8.24 2.24 20.64
N ILE A 427 -8.28 1.19 21.45
CA ILE A 427 -7.76 1.18 22.82
C ILE A 427 -6.76 0.04 22.96
N GLU A 428 -5.62 0.30 23.60
CA GLU A 428 -4.64 -0.73 23.92
C GLU A 428 -5.22 -1.81 24.84
N ARG A 429 -4.92 -3.10 24.58
CA ARG A 429 -5.48 -4.26 25.28
C ARG A 429 -4.99 -4.37 26.74
N ARG A 430 -5.52 -3.52 27.63
CA ARG A 430 -5.36 -3.57 29.11
C ARG A 430 -6.57 -2.98 29.84
N GLU A 431 -7.77 -3.44 29.47
CA GLU A 431 -9.06 -2.90 29.96
C GLU A 431 -9.24 -2.98 31.49
N ALA A 432 -8.64 -3.96 32.17
CA ALA A 432 -8.79 -4.18 33.62
C ALA A 432 -8.23 -3.07 34.53
N GLU A 433 -7.36 -2.18 34.02
CA GLU A 433 -6.90 -1.00 34.75
C GLU A 433 -7.92 0.15 34.68
N LEU A 434 -8.70 0.22 33.59
CA LEU A 434 -9.68 1.27 33.34
C LEU A 434 -10.89 1.16 34.27
N ASP A 435 -11.24 -0.05 34.70
CA ASP A 435 -12.34 -0.29 35.65
C ASP A 435 -12.10 0.35 37.03
N LYS A 436 -10.83 0.58 37.39
CA LYS A 436 -10.46 1.15 38.70
C LYS A 436 -10.55 2.67 38.74
N VAL A 437 -10.72 3.31 37.59
CA VAL A 437 -10.71 4.77 37.44
C VAL A 437 -12.14 5.26 37.33
N GLY A 438 -12.64 5.92 38.37
CA GLY A 438 -13.97 6.53 38.37
C GLY A 438 -13.92 7.96 37.81
N ILE A 439 -14.88 8.28 36.95
CA ILE A 439 -15.05 9.58 36.30
C ILE A 439 -16.43 10.12 36.67
N THR A 440 -16.48 11.39 37.09
CA THR A 440 -17.74 12.11 37.28
C THR A 440 -18.00 12.97 36.04
N LEU A 441 -19.08 12.67 35.34
CA LEU A 441 -19.52 13.39 34.15
C LEU A 441 -20.23 14.69 34.57
N PRO A 442 -19.96 15.82 33.89
CA PRO A 442 -20.66 17.07 34.19
C PRO A 442 -22.10 17.08 33.67
N GLU A 443 -22.40 16.27 32.66
CA GLU A 443 -23.70 16.18 31.97
C GLU A 443 -23.84 14.81 31.31
N SER A 444 -25.07 14.44 30.94
CA SER A 444 -25.38 13.16 30.31
C SER A 444 -25.06 13.11 28.82
N SER A 445 -24.65 14.22 28.20
CA SER A 445 -24.18 14.24 26.81
C SER A 445 -23.01 15.19 26.66
N LEU A 446 -21.93 14.72 26.03
CA LEU A 446 -20.71 15.49 25.80
C LEU A 446 -20.32 15.37 24.33
N CYS A 447 -19.68 16.42 23.78
CA CYS A 447 -18.95 16.24 22.53
C CYS A 447 -17.74 15.32 22.74
N ALA A 448 -17.29 14.66 21.66
CA ALA A 448 -16.17 13.74 21.70
C ALA A 448 -14.90 14.41 22.27
N ASP A 449 -14.59 15.65 21.89
CA ASP A 449 -13.48 16.43 22.45
C ASP A 449 -13.55 16.53 23.99
N ARG A 450 -14.70 16.93 24.54
CA ARG A 450 -14.88 17.08 25.99
C ARG A 450 -14.82 15.73 26.70
N ALA A 451 -15.35 14.68 26.08
CA ALA A 451 -15.27 13.33 26.60
C ALA A 451 -13.81 12.83 26.65
N PHE A 452 -13.01 13.05 25.60
CA PHE A 452 -11.59 12.66 25.59
C PHE A 452 -10.76 13.44 26.60
N ARG A 453 -11.03 14.75 26.81
CA ARG A 453 -10.38 15.55 27.87
C ARG A 453 -10.63 14.97 29.26
N LEU A 454 -11.88 14.63 29.58
CA LEU A 454 -12.23 14.05 30.88
C LEU A 454 -11.58 12.68 31.08
N LEU A 455 -11.58 11.85 30.04
CA LEU A 455 -10.97 10.53 30.07
C LEU A 455 -9.45 10.62 30.26
N ALA A 456 -8.76 11.48 29.51
CA ALA A 456 -7.32 11.70 29.65
C ALA A 456 -6.96 12.27 31.04
N ALA A 457 -7.75 13.21 31.56
CA ALA A 457 -7.52 13.80 32.87
C ALA A 457 -7.64 12.77 34.00
N ALA A 458 -8.57 11.82 33.89
CA ALA A 458 -8.75 10.76 34.87
C ALA A 458 -7.65 9.68 34.81
N LEU A 459 -7.11 9.40 33.63
CA LEU A 459 -6.06 8.40 33.41
C LEU A 459 -4.63 8.93 33.66
N GLY A 460 -4.46 10.25 33.66
CA GLY A 460 -3.17 10.92 33.87
C GLY A 460 -2.23 10.85 32.67
N ASP A 461 -0.98 11.30 32.84
CA ASP A 461 0.00 11.41 31.75
C ASP A 461 0.56 10.07 31.24
N SER A 462 0.23 8.96 31.92
CA SER A 462 0.66 7.62 31.48
C SER A 462 -0.12 7.07 30.29
N TRP A 463 -1.22 7.74 29.95
CA TRP A 463 -2.08 7.46 28.82
C TRP A 463 -2.14 8.67 27.90
N GLN A 464 -2.09 8.41 26.60
CA GLN A 464 -2.25 9.42 25.58
C GLN A 464 -3.42 9.04 24.67
N ILE A 465 -4.35 9.97 24.50
CA ILE A 465 -5.39 9.90 23.48
C ILE A 465 -4.94 10.77 22.31
N SER A 466 -4.84 10.19 21.12
CA SER A 466 -4.41 10.87 19.90
C SER A 466 -5.53 10.80 18.87
N ALA A 467 -6.13 11.94 18.54
CA ALA A 467 -7.09 12.07 17.46
C ALA A 467 -6.30 12.26 16.15
N LEU A 468 -6.33 11.24 15.31
CA LEU A 468 -5.83 11.28 13.93
C LEU A 468 -6.94 11.77 12.99
N VAL A 469 -6.57 12.24 11.81
CA VAL A 469 -7.53 12.65 10.76
C VAL A 469 -8.61 11.59 10.46
N GLY A 470 -8.32 10.29 10.65
CA GLY A 470 -9.25 9.20 10.35
C GLY A 470 -9.87 8.44 11.52
N GLN A 471 -9.29 8.53 12.72
CA GLN A 471 -9.58 7.66 13.87
C GLN A 471 -9.00 8.24 15.16
N VAL A 472 -9.37 7.68 16.31
CA VAL A 472 -8.81 8.03 17.62
C VAL A 472 -8.09 6.83 18.23
N LEU A 473 -6.90 7.07 18.79
CA LEU A 473 -6.08 6.08 19.48
C LEU A 473 -6.00 6.41 20.96
N MET A 474 -6.07 5.42 21.84
CA MET A 474 -5.80 5.54 23.27
C MET A 474 -4.80 4.47 23.70
N TYR A 475 -3.53 4.88 23.87
CA TYR A 475 -2.40 3.99 24.18
C TYR A 475 -1.62 4.48 25.41
N ARG A 476 -0.85 3.58 26.04
CA ARG A 476 0.11 3.93 27.09
C ARG A 476 1.40 4.44 26.47
N GLU A 477 1.38 5.71 26.11
CA GLU A 477 2.49 6.40 25.47
C GLU A 477 2.57 7.81 26.06
N HIS A 478 3.74 8.44 26.00
CA HIS A 478 3.96 9.78 26.55
C HIS A 478 4.61 10.66 25.49
N ASP A 479 3.97 11.80 25.20
CA ASP A 479 4.39 12.79 24.20
C ASP A 479 4.71 12.21 22.81
N LYS A 480 4.08 11.10 22.42
CA LYS A 480 4.29 10.51 21.09
C LYS A 480 3.54 11.32 20.04
N ARG A 481 4.24 11.76 19.00
CA ARG A 481 3.63 12.49 17.89
C ARG A 481 3.31 11.55 16.73
N TYR A 482 2.17 11.77 16.09
CA TYR A 482 1.74 11.10 14.88
C TYR A 482 1.61 12.12 13.74
N PRO A 483 2.10 11.81 12.52
CA PRO A 483 2.08 12.77 11.41
C PRO A 483 0.70 13.29 11.00
N ASN A 484 -0.35 12.50 11.22
CA ASN A 484 -1.72 12.87 10.86
C ASN A 484 -2.60 13.16 12.09
N ALA A 485 -2.02 13.54 13.23
CA ALA A 485 -2.79 13.91 14.40
C ALA A 485 -3.32 15.33 14.31
N ILE A 486 -4.61 15.48 14.58
CA ILE A 486 -5.28 16.79 14.69
C ILE A 486 -5.35 17.27 16.15
N ARG A 487 -5.30 16.34 17.11
CA ARG A 487 -5.36 16.69 18.55
C ARG A 487 -4.78 15.59 19.44
N TYR A 488 -4.20 15.99 20.56
CA TYR A 488 -3.69 15.11 21.60
C TYR A 488 -4.27 15.48 22.96
N TYR A 489 -4.53 14.47 23.78
CA TYR A 489 -4.99 14.61 25.16
C TYR A 489 -4.13 13.71 26.06
N ALA A 490 -3.49 14.29 27.07
CA ALA A 490 -2.67 13.58 28.06
C ALA A 490 -2.78 14.30 29.41
N GLY A 491 -3.31 13.61 30.43
CA GLY A 491 -3.66 14.26 31.69
C GLY A 491 -4.58 15.47 31.47
N THR A 492 -4.19 16.64 32.01
CA THR A 492 -4.91 17.91 31.79
C THR A 492 -4.45 18.69 30.56
N ARG A 493 -3.43 18.19 29.85
CA ARG A 493 -2.86 18.83 28.67
C ARG A 493 -3.68 18.47 27.42
N THR A 494 -4.00 19.47 26.62
CA THR A 494 -4.58 19.29 25.28
C THR A 494 -3.76 20.08 24.29
N ILE A 495 -3.33 19.43 23.21
CA ILE A 495 -2.53 20.05 22.15
C ILE A 495 -3.31 19.88 20.85
N THR A 496 -3.72 20.99 20.23
CA THR A 496 -4.28 20.99 18.89
C THR A 496 -3.14 21.20 17.90
N GLU A 497 -3.05 20.34 16.89
CA GLU A 497 -2.10 20.47 15.80
C GLU A 497 -2.87 20.38 14.50
N MET A 498 -2.54 21.20 13.51
CA MET A 498 -3.04 20.95 12.16
C MET A 498 -1.93 20.25 11.37
N PRO A 499 -2.12 18.98 10.95
CA PRO A 499 -1.16 18.27 10.11
C PRO A 499 -0.79 19.11 8.89
N GLU A 500 0.48 19.12 8.50
CA GLU A 500 0.94 19.86 7.32
C GLU A 500 0.13 19.50 6.07
N VAL A 501 -0.22 18.23 5.93
CA VAL A 501 -1.03 17.73 4.81
C VAL A 501 -2.44 18.34 4.77
N CYS A 502 -3.05 18.66 5.92
CA CYS A 502 -4.34 19.34 5.97
C CYS A 502 -4.20 20.83 5.60
N LYS A 503 -3.09 21.48 5.99
CA LYS A 503 -2.79 22.86 5.62
C LYS A 503 -2.61 23.02 4.12
N THR A 504 -1.93 22.08 3.47
CA THR A 504 -1.69 22.11 2.01
C THR A 504 -2.97 22.00 1.19
N VAL A 505 -4.04 21.42 1.75
CA VAL A 505 -5.33 21.26 1.06
C VAL A 505 -6.29 22.43 1.35
N GLY A 506 -5.86 23.43 2.14
CA GLY A 506 -6.64 24.65 2.36
C GLY A 506 -7.87 24.47 3.26
N LEU A 507 -7.87 23.44 4.12
CA LEU A 507 -8.94 23.28 5.12
C LEU A 507 -8.85 24.42 6.16
N PRO A 508 -10.00 25.00 6.58
CA PRO A 508 -9.99 26.09 7.53
C PRO A 508 -9.45 25.64 8.90
N ASP A 509 -8.61 26.46 9.54
CA ASP A 509 -8.16 26.25 10.92
C ASP A 509 -9.38 26.21 11.85
N GLU A 510 -9.73 25.03 12.38
CA GLU A 510 -10.69 24.92 13.48
C GLU A 510 -10.01 25.41 14.77
N GLY A 511 -10.17 26.71 15.04
CA GLY A 511 -9.70 27.40 16.25
C GLY A 511 -10.30 26.89 17.55
#